data_AF-A0A7J3XY01-F1
#
_entry.id   AF-A0A7J3XY01-F1
#
_cell.length_a   1.000
_cell.length_b   1.000
_cell.length_c   1.000
_cell.angle_alpha   90.00
_cell.angle_beta   90.00
_cell.angle_gamma   90.00
#
_symmetry.space_group_name_H-M   'P 1'
#
loop_
_entity.id
_entity.type
_entity.pdbx_description
1 polymer ?
#
loop_
_entity_poly.entity_id
_entity_poly.type
_entity_poly.pdbx_seq_one_letter_code
_entity_poly.pdbx_strand_id
1 'polypeptide(L)'
;MVGEIAWLILEAVLYPGLLFVVLMIIFTQWLYRKLSARIQYRRGPIHAGPFGILQPLADLIKLLSKEDVYNAYGLVKSPLIVISLAIGALVAITLTTPLATKPLSSPFDSVVVLYLLALTPFAIAYLAASNPNPYTMIGVARYLALLVAAEPPFVMSFLTPLIIASKYNGADYSIYATSEVSWRIWLENPLAMALATVASFIGLMA
;
A
#
# COMPACT_ATOMS: atom_id res chain seq x y z
N MET A 1 -10.98 -20.81 -19.46
CA MET A 1 -9.56 -20.47 -19.64
C MET A 1 -9.31 -19.16 -20.39
N VAL A 2 -9.40 -19.04 -21.73
CA VAL A 2 -9.00 -17.78 -22.41
C VAL A 2 -9.84 -16.57 -21.99
N GLY A 3 -11.16 -16.74 -21.86
CA GLY A 3 -12.05 -15.65 -21.41
C GLY A 3 -11.85 -15.22 -19.96
N GLU A 4 -11.46 -16.14 -19.07
CA GLU A 4 -11.17 -15.83 -17.65
C GLU A 4 -9.84 -15.09 -17.52
N ILE A 5 -8.83 -15.52 -18.28
CA ILE A 5 -7.53 -14.83 -18.34
C ILE A 5 -7.70 -13.43 -18.92
N ALA A 6 -8.50 -13.27 -19.98
CA ALA A 6 -8.79 -11.96 -20.56
C ALA A 6 -9.49 -11.03 -19.55
N TRP A 7 -10.43 -11.57 -18.76
CA TRP A 7 -11.10 -10.81 -17.71
C TRP A 7 -10.14 -10.38 -16.60
N LEU A 8 -9.28 -11.29 -16.15
CA LEU A 8 -8.27 -11.00 -15.12
C LEU A 8 -7.28 -9.92 -15.59
N ILE A 9 -6.85 -9.98 -16.86
CA ILE A 9 -6.01 -8.93 -17.45
C ILE A 9 -6.75 -7.60 -17.47
N LEU A 10 -8.03 -7.60 -17.83
CA LEU A 10 -8.85 -6.39 -17.84
C LEU A 10 -8.97 -5.78 -16.44
N GLU A 11 -9.21 -6.59 -15.41
CA GLU A 11 -9.28 -6.15 -14.02
C GLU A 11 -7.94 -5.62 -13.50
N ALA A 12 -6.85 -6.31 -13.83
CA ALA A 12 -5.49 -5.94 -13.46
C ALA A 12 -5.04 -4.62 -14.11
N VAL A 13 -5.54 -4.29 -15.30
CA VAL A 13 -5.16 -3.05 -16.02
C VAL A 13 -6.10 -1.89 -15.69
N LEU A 14 -7.42 -2.12 -15.66
CA LEU A 14 -8.42 -1.06 -15.53
C LEU A 14 -8.90 -0.87 -14.09
N TYR A 15 -9.71 -1.78 -13.59
CA TYR A 15 -10.30 -1.70 -12.26
C TYR A 15 -10.45 -3.10 -11.66
N PRO A 16 -9.95 -3.34 -10.44
CA PRO A 16 -9.35 -2.39 -9.49
C PRO A 16 -7.83 -2.22 -9.62
N GLY A 17 -7.21 -2.73 -10.69
CA GLY A 17 -5.75 -2.76 -10.84
C GLY A 17 -5.08 -1.42 -11.18
N LEU A 18 -4.22 -1.41 -12.20
CA LEU A 18 -3.23 -0.36 -12.43
C LEU A 18 -3.83 1.05 -12.53
N LEU A 19 -4.83 1.24 -13.40
CA LEU A 19 -5.42 2.57 -13.64
C LEU A 19 -6.11 3.10 -12.37
N PHE A 20 -6.83 2.24 -11.66
CA PHE A 20 -7.45 2.59 -10.38
C PHE A 20 -6.41 2.96 -9.31
N VAL A 21 -5.35 2.17 -9.16
CA VAL A 21 -4.26 2.43 -8.19
C VAL A 21 -3.61 3.79 -8.48
N VAL A 22 -3.27 4.09 -9.74
CA VAL A 22 -2.68 5.38 -10.12
C VAL A 22 -3.60 6.55 -9.82
N LEU A 23 -4.90 6.42 -10.14
CA LEU A 23 -5.89 7.45 -9.81
C LEU A 23 -6.02 7.66 -8.30
N MET A 24 -6.00 6.58 -7.51
CA MET A 24 -6.04 6.66 -6.06
C MET A 24 -4.79 7.31 -5.48
N ILE A 25 -3.60 7.04 -6.03
CA ILE A 25 -2.36 7.72 -5.63
C ILE A 25 -2.46 9.24 -5.88
N ILE A 26 -2.94 9.64 -7.05
CA ILE A 26 -3.13 11.07 -7.39
C ILE A 26 -4.14 11.71 -6.43
N PHE A 27 -5.27 11.04 -6.20
CA PHE A 27 -6.34 11.55 -5.34
C PHE A 27 -5.91 11.66 -3.87
N THR A 28 -5.28 10.62 -3.33
CA THR A 28 -4.80 10.60 -1.94
C THR A 28 -3.73 11.66 -1.70
N GLN A 29 -2.84 11.91 -2.67
CA GLN A 29 -1.84 12.97 -2.56
C GLN A 29 -2.46 14.37 -2.57
N TRP A 30 -3.50 14.60 -3.38
CA TRP A 30 -4.28 15.84 -3.33
C TRP A 30 -4.98 16.01 -1.98
N LEU A 31 -5.63 14.94 -1.49
CA LEU A 31 -6.36 14.95 -0.22
C LEU A 31 -5.41 15.26 0.94
N TYR A 32 -4.26 14.58 0.99
CA TYR A 32 -3.24 14.79 2.03
C TYR A 32 -2.75 16.24 2.08
N ARG A 33 -2.46 16.86 0.93
CA ARG A 33 -2.06 18.28 0.86
C ARG A 33 -3.17 19.23 1.33
N LYS A 34 -4.42 18.90 1.05
CA LYS A 34 -5.56 19.72 1.46
C LYS A 34 -5.83 19.60 2.95
N LEU A 35 -5.82 18.39 3.49
CA LEU A 35 -6.00 18.13 4.93
C LEU A 35 -4.88 18.75 5.75
N SER A 36 -3.61 18.51 5.38
CA SER A 36 -2.45 19.10 6.08
C SER A 36 -2.49 20.63 6.06
N ALA A 37 -2.89 21.25 4.94
CA ALA A 37 -3.07 22.70 4.87
C ALA A 37 -4.17 23.19 5.83
N ARG A 38 -5.31 22.50 5.91
CA ARG A 38 -6.41 22.85 6.82
C ARG A 38 -6.00 22.75 8.29
N ILE A 39 -5.29 21.70 8.67
CA ILE A 39 -4.76 21.53 10.03
C ILE A 39 -3.82 22.68 10.40
N GLN A 40 -3.01 23.14 9.43
CA GLN A 40 -2.05 24.24 9.60
C GLN A 40 -2.69 25.63 9.40
N TYR A 41 -4.01 25.74 9.30
CA TYR A 41 -4.72 27.01 9.03
C TYR A 41 -4.25 27.75 7.77
N ARG A 42 -3.73 27.03 6.77
CA ARG A 42 -3.39 27.58 5.44
C ARG A 42 -4.27 27.00 4.35
N ARG A 43 -4.31 27.64 3.19
CA ARG A 43 -5.01 27.11 2.02
C ARG A 43 -4.11 26.11 1.30
N GLY A 44 -4.67 24.95 0.95
CA GLY A 44 -4.02 23.95 0.11
C GLY A 44 -3.98 24.38 -1.37
N PRO A 45 -3.66 23.45 -2.29
CA PRO A 45 -3.59 23.75 -3.73
C PRO A 45 -4.89 24.34 -4.28
N ILE A 46 -4.81 25.45 -5.01
CA ILE A 46 -5.97 26.15 -5.62
C ILE A 46 -5.81 26.35 -7.13
N HIS A 47 -4.58 26.48 -7.63
CA HIS A 47 -4.33 26.99 -8.99
C HIS A 47 -4.36 25.93 -10.10
N ALA A 48 -3.93 24.69 -9.84
CA ALA A 48 -3.90 23.63 -10.84
C ALA A 48 -5.27 22.94 -10.99
N GLY A 49 -6.17 23.57 -11.75
CA GLY A 49 -7.53 23.08 -12.04
C GLY A 49 -8.56 23.41 -10.94
N PRO A 50 -9.83 22.99 -11.10
CA PRO A 50 -10.87 23.23 -10.11
C PRO A 50 -10.47 22.65 -8.76
N PHE A 51 -10.47 23.48 -7.71
CA PHE A 51 -10.06 23.12 -6.35
C PHE A 51 -8.64 22.51 -6.21
N GLY A 52 -7.78 22.70 -7.21
CA GLY A 52 -6.40 22.20 -7.22
C GLY A 52 -6.25 20.68 -7.45
N ILE A 53 -7.28 19.99 -7.96
CA ILE A 53 -7.29 18.53 -8.11
C ILE A 53 -6.19 18.05 -9.07
N LEU A 54 -5.86 18.83 -10.10
CA LEU A 54 -4.85 18.45 -11.08
C LEU A 54 -3.41 18.67 -10.60
N GLN A 55 -3.21 19.19 -9.37
CA GLN A 55 -1.87 19.47 -8.85
C GLN A 55 -0.96 18.24 -8.80
N PRO A 56 -1.37 17.07 -8.27
CA PRO A 56 -0.48 15.91 -8.21
C PRO A 56 -0.16 15.34 -9.60
N LEU A 57 -1.08 15.50 -10.56
CA LEU A 57 -0.82 15.14 -11.96
C LEU A 57 0.23 16.08 -12.59
N ALA A 58 0.12 17.40 -12.35
CA ALA A 58 1.10 18.36 -12.82
C ALA A 58 2.50 18.10 -12.21
N ASP A 59 2.55 17.73 -10.93
CA ASP A 59 3.80 17.36 -10.27
C ASP A 59 4.40 16.07 -10.85
N LEU A 60 3.57 15.08 -11.19
CA LEU A 60 4.02 13.86 -11.88
C LEU A 60 4.64 14.20 -13.24
N ILE A 61 3.95 14.98 -14.07
CA ILE A 61 4.45 15.39 -15.40
C ILE A 61 5.75 16.18 -15.27
N LYS A 62 5.84 17.06 -14.27
CA LYS A 62 7.05 17.83 -13.96
C LYS A 62 8.23 16.92 -13.60
N LEU A 63 8.02 15.87 -12.80
CA LEU A 63 9.06 14.93 -12.43
C LEU A 63 9.49 14.07 -13.63
N LEU A 64 8.56 13.61 -14.47
CA LEU A 64 8.87 12.86 -15.70
C LEU A 64 9.63 13.68 -16.75
N SER A 65 9.46 15.01 -16.73
CA SER A 65 10.16 15.92 -17.64
C SER A 65 11.53 16.37 -17.10
N LYS A 66 11.85 16.02 -15.85
CA LYS A 66 13.10 16.42 -15.21
C LYS A 66 14.23 15.53 -15.70
N GLU A 67 15.42 16.09 -15.87
CA GLU A 67 16.63 15.29 -16.09
C GLU A 67 16.96 14.46 -14.85
N ASP A 68 17.22 13.17 -15.05
CA ASP A 68 17.67 12.27 -14.00
C ASP A 68 19.15 12.50 -13.70
N VAL A 69 19.46 12.84 -12.44
CA VAL A 69 20.83 12.98 -11.97
C VAL A 69 21.24 11.69 -11.25
N TYR A 70 22.24 11.01 -11.79
CA TYR A 70 22.74 9.75 -11.22
C TYR A 70 24.02 9.97 -10.42
N ASN A 71 24.18 9.23 -9.32
CA ASN A 71 25.44 9.11 -8.62
C ASN A 71 26.31 8.05 -9.32
N ALA A 72 27.58 8.35 -9.58
CA ALA A 72 28.52 7.43 -10.24
C ALA A 72 28.63 6.07 -9.55
N TYR A 73 28.41 6.01 -8.23
CA TYR A 73 28.52 4.80 -7.43
C TYR A 73 27.16 4.19 -7.07
N GLY A 74 26.05 4.82 -7.48
CA GLY A 74 24.70 4.35 -7.17
C GLY A 74 24.15 3.36 -8.19
N LEU A 75 23.27 2.45 -7.76
CA LEU A 75 22.56 1.56 -8.69
C LEU A 75 21.45 2.32 -9.40
N VAL A 76 21.74 2.77 -10.63
CA VAL A 76 20.84 3.59 -11.48
C VAL A 76 19.44 3.01 -11.64
N LYS A 77 19.30 1.67 -11.73
CA LYS A 77 18.00 1.00 -11.96
C LYS A 77 17.22 0.72 -10.68
N SER A 78 17.80 0.94 -9.49
CA SER A 78 17.14 0.63 -8.21
C SER A 78 15.78 1.32 -8.01
N PRO A 79 15.56 2.60 -8.40
CA PRO A 79 14.25 3.25 -8.21
C PRO A 79 13.15 2.61 -9.06
N LEU A 80 13.47 2.24 -10.31
CA LEU A 80 12.51 1.60 -11.22
C LEU A 80 12.06 0.23 -10.71
N ILE A 81 13.00 -0.56 -10.17
CA ILE A 81 12.69 -1.87 -9.58
C ILE A 81 11.72 -1.69 -8.40
N VAL A 82 12.02 -0.76 -7.50
CA VAL A 82 11.21 -0.53 -6.30
C VAL A 82 9.82 0.02 -6.64
N ILE A 83 9.72 0.95 -7.60
CA ILE A 83 8.43 1.45 -8.08
C ILE A 83 7.61 0.32 -8.72
N SER A 84 8.24 -0.51 -9.57
CA SER A 84 7.56 -1.62 -10.22
C SER A 84 7.05 -2.67 -9.23
N LEU A 85 7.86 -2.98 -8.19
CA LEU A 85 7.49 -3.88 -7.12
C LEU A 85 6.34 -3.32 -6.29
N ALA A 86 6.40 -2.04 -5.91
CA ALA A 86 5.36 -1.41 -5.10
C ALA A 86 4.01 -1.33 -5.85
N ILE A 87 4.02 -0.91 -7.13
CA ILE A 87 2.81 -0.87 -7.95
C ILE A 87 2.29 -2.29 -8.18
N GLY A 88 3.16 -3.24 -8.49
CA GLY A 88 2.78 -4.64 -8.69
C GLY A 88 2.15 -5.26 -7.44
N ALA A 89 2.73 -5.01 -6.26
CA ALA A 89 2.19 -5.46 -4.98
C ALA A 89 0.81 -4.84 -4.70
N LEU A 90 0.64 -3.53 -4.93
CA LEU A 90 -0.65 -2.87 -4.76
C LEU A 90 -1.72 -3.44 -5.70
N VAL A 91 -1.40 -3.63 -6.98
CA VAL A 91 -2.33 -4.24 -7.94
C VAL A 91 -2.70 -5.65 -7.51
N ALA A 92 -1.73 -6.49 -7.15
CA ALA A 92 -1.99 -7.85 -6.69
C ALA A 92 -2.89 -7.88 -5.44
N ILE A 93 -2.66 -6.99 -4.47
CA ILE A 93 -3.50 -6.89 -3.26
C ILE A 93 -4.91 -6.42 -3.63
N THR A 94 -5.08 -5.44 -4.51
CA THR A 94 -6.43 -4.98 -4.89
C THR A 94 -7.27 -6.08 -5.56
N LEU A 95 -6.64 -7.02 -6.26
CA LEU A 95 -7.33 -8.14 -6.91
C LEU A 95 -7.83 -9.20 -5.92
N THR A 96 -7.27 -9.29 -4.70
CA THR A 96 -7.74 -10.22 -3.66
C THR A 96 -8.83 -9.61 -2.76
N THR A 97 -9.05 -8.30 -2.87
CA THR A 97 -10.09 -7.58 -2.11
C THR A 97 -11.45 -7.62 -2.81
N PRO A 98 -12.57 -7.40 -2.08
CA PRO A 98 -13.91 -7.33 -2.67
C PRO A 98 -14.12 -6.15 -3.63
N LEU A 99 -13.07 -5.36 -3.89
CA LEU A 99 -13.07 -4.31 -4.90
C LEU A 99 -13.02 -4.89 -6.33
N ALA A 100 -12.48 -6.10 -6.49
CA ALA A 100 -12.46 -6.81 -7.76
C ALA A 100 -13.84 -7.40 -8.08
N THR A 101 -14.23 -7.39 -9.35
CA THR A 101 -15.52 -7.97 -9.76
C THR A 101 -15.49 -9.50 -9.71
N LYS A 102 -14.32 -10.09 -9.98
CA LYS A 102 -13.99 -11.50 -9.75
C LYS A 102 -12.73 -11.58 -8.90
N PRO A 103 -12.88 -11.51 -7.56
CA PRO A 103 -11.75 -11.51 -6.66
C PRO A 103 -10.98 -12.83 -6.74
N LEU A 104 -9.66 -12.72 -6.71
CA LEU A 104 -8.79 -13.87 -6.50
C LEU A 104 -8.92 -14.30 -5.04
N SER A 105 -9.63 -15.41 -4.82
CA SER A 105 -9.80 -16.00 -3.50
C SER A 105 -9.46 -17.48 -3.54
N SER A 106 -8.53 -17.85 -2.68
CA SER A 106 -8.07 -19.18 -2.38
C SER A 106 -7.81 -19.28 -0.86
N PRO A 107 -7.84 -20.49 -0.29
CA PRO A 107 -7.51 -20.68 1.12
C PRO A 107 -6.07 -20.24 1.39
N PHE A 108 -5.85 -19.53 2.51
CA PHE A 108 -4.54 -18.99 2.93
C PHE A 108 -3.91 -17.88 2.05
N ASP A 109 -4.68 -17.24 1.17
CA ASP A 109 -4.20 -16.09 0.38
C ASP A 109 -3.69 -14.92 1.24
N SER A 110 -4.12 -14.84 2.50
CA SER A 110 -3.62 -13.87 3.47
C SER A 110 -2.12 -13.90 3.68
N VAL A 111 -1.48 -15.07 3.55
CA VAL A 111 -0.02 -15.21 3.69
C VAL A 111 0.70 -14.51 2.53
N VAL A 112 0.17 -14.64 1.31
CA VAL A 112 0.73 -13.99 0.11
C VAL A 112 0.63 -12.48 0.25
N VAL A 113 -0.52 -11.97 0.70
CA VAL A 113 -0.71 -10.53 0.90
C VAL A 113 0.20 -9.99 2.01
N LEU A 114 0.34 -10.70 3.14
CA LEU A 114 1.28 -10.33 4.19
C LEU A 114 2.72 -10.25 3.65
N TYR A 115 3.12 -11.20 2.81
CA TYR A 115 4.44 -11.18 2.19
C TYR A 115 4.63 -9.98 1.25
N LEU A 116 3.64 -9.68 0.41
CA LEU A 116 3.67 -8.50 -0.48
C LEU A 116 3.73 -7.18 0.30
N LEU A 117 3.01 -7.09 1.41
CA LEU A 117 3.04 -5.93 2.29
C LEU A 117 4.42 -5.77 2.96
N ALA A 118 4.99 -6.85 3.49
CA ALA A 118 6.31 -6.84 4.13
C ALA A 118 7.45 -6.52 3.15
N LEU A 119 7.33 -6.90 1.87
CA LEU A 119 8.36 -6.61 0.86
C LEU A 119 8.55 -5.10 0.60
N THR A 120 7.50 -4.29 0.77
CA THR A 120 7.53 -2.87 0.39
C THR A 120 8.47 -2.05 1.28
N PRO A 121 8.41 -2.15 2.63
CA PRO A 121 9.39 -1.53 3.52
C PRO A 121 10.85 -1.95 3.23
N PHE A 122 11.10 -3.24 2.96
CA PHE A 122 12.43 -3.71 2.58
C PHE A 122 12.91 -3.14 1.25
N ALA A 123 12.02 -2.95 0.28
CA ALA A 123 12.34 -2.33 -1.00
C ALA A 123 12.79 -0.87 -0.84
N ILE A 124 12.21 -0.14 0.11
CA ILE A 124 12.64 1.23 0.46
C ILE A 124 14.04 1.20 1.09
N ALA A 125 14.30 0.28 2.02
CA ALA A 125 15.63 0.10 2.60
C ALA A 125 16.68 -0.23 1.52
N TYR A 126 16.33 -1.09 0.55
CA TYR A 126 17.17 -1.42 -0.59
C TYR A 126 17.46 -0.21 -1.49
N LEU A 127 16.44 0.61 -1.78
CA LEU A 127 16.59 1.85 -2.56
C LEU A 127 17.60 2.81 -1.92
N ALA A 128 17.49 2.97 -0.60
CA ALA A 128 18.39 3.83 0.16
C ALA A 128 19.81 3.22 0.25
N ALA A 129 19.91 1.90 0.46
CA ALA A 129 21.19 1.16 0.44
C ALA A 129 21.93 1.28 -0.90
N SER A 130 21.18 1.39 -2.00
CA SER A 130 21.69 1.47 -3.38
C SER A 130 22.41 2.79 -3.70
N ASN A 131 22.35 3.78 -2.81
CA ASN A 131 23.05 5.07 -2.97
C ASN A 131 24.13 5.21 -1.88
N PRO A 132 25.40 4.89 -2.20
CA PRO A 132 26.45 4.83 -1.20
C PRO A 132 26.84 6.24 -0.72
N ASN A 133 26.43 6.56 0.50
CA ASN A 133 26.88 7.72 1.28
C ASN A 133 26.84 7.32 2.76
N PRO A 134 27.88 7.63 3.58
CA PRO A 134 27.88 7.37 5.01
C PRO A 134 26.60 7.81 5.74
N TYR A 135 26.06 8.99 5.41
CA TYR A 135 24.83 9.48 6.04
C TYR A 135 23.60 8.67 5.65
N THR A 136 23.50 8.26 4.39
CA THR A 136 22.42 7.40 3.89
C THR A 136 22.47 6.03 4.58
N MET A 137 23.66 5.46 4.77
CA MET A 137 23.78 4.15 5.43
C MET A 137 23.38 4.19 6.91
N ILE A 138 23.72 5.27 7.63
CA ILE A 138 23.24 5.46 9.02
C ILE A 138 21.71 5.59 9.03
N GLY A 139 21.13 6.29 8.06
CA GLY A 139 19.68 6.38 7.88
C GLY A 139 19.02 5.03 7.63
N VAL A 140 19.60 4.21 6.75
CA VAL A 140 19.14 2.84 6.46
C VAL A 140 19.19 1.97 7.72
N ALA A 141 20.28 1.99 8.47
CA ALA A 141 20.42 1.21 9.69
C ALA A 141 19.34 1.57 10.73
N ARG A 142 19.04 2.88 10.87
CA ARG A 142 17.96 3.35 11.77
C ARG A 142 16.57 2.95 11.27
N TYR A 143 16.32 3.08 9.96
CA TYR A 143 15.06 2.67 9.36
C TYR A 143 14.82 1.17 9.51
N LEU A 144 15.82 0.33 9.25
CA LEU A 144 15.73 -1.11 9.44
C LEU A 144 15.47 -1.49 10.91
N ALA A 145 16.09 -0.81 11.87
CA ALA A 145 15.82 -1.04 13.28
C ALA A 145 14.36 -0.71 13.67
N LEU A 146 13.80 0.37 13.11
CA LEU A 146 12.40 0.74 13.32
C LEU A 146 11.45 -0.26 12.65
N LEU A 147 11.75 -0.67 11.41
CA LEU A 147 10.99 -1.66 10.65
C LEU A 147 10.90 -2.98 11.42
N VAL A 148 12.03 -3.52 11.89
CA VAL A 148 12.04 -4.79 12.65
C VAL A 148 11.21 -4.70 13.93
N ALA A 149 11.14 -3.52 14.57
CA ALA A 149 10.32 -3.32 15.76
C ALA A 149 8.82 -3.24 15.46
N ALA A 150 8.43 -2.75 14.28
CA ALA A 150 7.04 -2.47 13.93
C ALA A 150 6.34 -3.57 13.13
N GLU A 151 7.10 -4.44 12.46
CA GLU A 151 6.56 -5.58 11.71
C GLU A 151 5.74 -6.56 12.59
N PRO A 152 6.21 -7.00 13.78
CA PRO A 152 5.41 -7.92 14.59
C PRO A 152 4.05 -7.35 15.03
N PRO A 153 3.95 -6.11 15.55
CA PRO A 153 2.66 -5.45 15.79
C PRO A 153 1.76 -5.38 14.55
N PHE A 154 2.33 -5.06 13.39
CA PHE A 154 1.59 -4.99 12.13
C PHE A 154 1.01 -6.37 11.75
N VAL A 155 1.83 -7.42 11.74
CA VAL A 155 1.40 -8.79 11.42
C VAL A 155 0.34 -9.29 12.40
N MET A 156 0.52 -9.04 13.71
CA MET A 156 -0.48 -9.42 14.73
C MET A 156 -1.82 -8.69 14.52
N SER A 157 -1.78 -7.40 14.17
CA SER A 157 -2.99 -6.62 13.89
C SER A 157 -3.76 -7.16 12.67
N PHE A 158 -3.04 -7.64 11.66
CA PHE A 158 -3.62 -8.21 10.45
C PHE A 158 -4.17 -9.62 10.66
N LEU A 159 -3.50 -10.45 11.45
CA LEU A 159 -3.93 -11.82 11.74
C LEU A 159 -5.17 -11.90 12.65
N THR A 160 -5.36 -10.93 13.53
CA THR A 160 -6.48 -10.92 14.49
C THR A 160 -7.87 -11.05 13.83
N PRO A 161 -8.26 -10.18 12.87
CA PRO A 161 -9.55 -10.32 12.18
C PRO A 161 -9.65 -11.62 11.35
N LEU A 162 -8.54 -12.12 10.78
CA LEU A 162 -8.52 -13.37 10.00
C LEU A 162 -8.84 -14.59 10.86
N ILE A 163 -8.23 -14.70 12.05
CA ILE A 163 -8.47 -15.82 12.97
C ILE A 163 -9.93 -15.82 13.43
N ILE A 164 -10.45 -14.63 13.76
CA ILE A 164 -11.84 -14.46 14.19
C ILE A 164 -12.79 -14.87 13.05
N ALA A 165 -12.60 -14.33 11.84
CA ALA A 165 -13.42 -14.67 10.69
C ALA A 165 -13.39 -16.16 10.34
N SER A 166 -12.22 -16.79 10.41
CA SER A 166 -12.02 -18.22 10.18
C SER A 166 -12.82 -19.07 11.17
N LYS A 167 -12.78 -18.71 12.47
CA LYS A 167 -13.52 -19.42 13.52
C LYS A 167 -15.04 -19.34 13.37
N TYR A 168 -15.57 -18.16 13.02
CA TYR A 168 -17.03 -17.92 13.01
C TYR A 168 -17.71 -18.26 11.69
N ASN A 169 -17.02 -18.06 10.56
CA ASN A 169 -17.63 -18.20 9.22
C ASN A 169 -16.92 -19.20 8.32
N GLY A 170 -15.90 -19.91 8.82
CA GLY A 170 -15.15 -20.88 8.01
C GLY A 170 -14.41 -20.23 6.85
N ALA A 171 -13.91 -19.00 7.04
CA ALA A 171 -13.30 -18.19 6.00
C ALA A 171 -11.92 -18.66 5.52
N ASP A 172 -11.45 -19.85 5.93
CA ASP A 172 -10.16 -20.50 5.55
C ASP A 172 -8.95 -19.54 5.43
N TYR A 173 -8.91 -18.53 6.32
CA TYR A 173 -7.90 -17.47 6.32
C TYR A 173 -7.76 -16.71 4.98
N SER A 174 -8.81 -16.66 4.16
CA SER A 174 -8.89 -15.83 2.95
C SER A 174 -9.24 -14.38 3.31
N ILE A 175 -8.60 -13.43 2.63
CA ILE A 175 -8.85 -11.98 2.80
C ILE A 175 -10.22 -11.60 2.26
N TYR A 176 -10.59 -12.15 1.11
CA TYR A 176 -11.86 -11.84 0.48
C TYR A 176 -13.03 -12.23 1.40
N ALA A 177 -13.05 -13.49 1.85
CA ALA A 177 -14.08 -14.01 2.75
C ALA A 177 -14.10 -13.25 4.08
N THR A 178 -12.92 -12.90 4.62
CA THR A 178 -12.83 -12.10 5.85
C THR A 178 -13.37 -10.67 5.66
N SER A 179 -13.18 -10.08 4.48
CA SER A 179 -13.66 -8.74 4.17
C SER A 179 -15.19 -8.67 4.09
N GLU A 180 -15.84 -9.69 3.54
CA GLU A 180 -17.31 -9.77 3.49
C GLU A 180 -17.94 -9.80 4.89
N VAL A 181 -17.27 -10.45 5.85
CA VAL A 181 -17.80 -10.61 7.22
C VAL A 181 -17.27 -9.54 8.18
N SER A 182 -16.37 -8.66 7.74
CA SER A 182 -15.70 -7.67 8.58
C SER A 182 -16.68 -6.86 9.45
N TRP A 183 -17.80 -6.41 8.89
CA TRP A 183 -18.80 -5.63 9.62
C TRP A 183 -19.42 -6.37 10.83
N ARG A 184 -19.57 -7.70 10.76
CA ARG A 184 -20.08 -8.50 11.89
C ARG A 184 -19.05 -8.64 12.99
N ILE A 185 -17.77 -8.74 12.62
CA ILE A 185 -16.66 -8.87 13.58
C ILE A 185 -16.63 -7.66 14.53
N TRP A 186 -16.91 -6.47 14.01
CA TRP A 186 -17.02 -5.24 14.81
C TRP A 186 -18.16 -5.25 15.82
N LEU A 187 -19.26 -5.93 15.51
CA LEU A 187 -20.42 -6.04 16.40
C LEU A 187 -20.21 -7.09 17.48
N GLU A 188 -19.57 -8.21 17.15
CA GLU A 188 -19.38 -9.33 18.08
C GLU A 188 -18.24 -9.09 19.07
N ASN A 189 -17.10 -8.56 18.61
CA ASN A 189 -15.90 -8.36 19.42
C ASN A 189 -15.27 -6.97 19.17
N PRO A 190 -15.94 -5.88 19.61
CA PRO A 190 -15.48 -4.51 19.33
C PRO A 190 -14.10 -4.22 19.95
N LEU A 191 -13.79 -4.81 21.11
CA LEU A 191 -12.52 -4.57 21.81
C LEU A 191 -11.33 -5.18 21.07
N ALA A 192 -11.46 -6.41 20.55
CA ALA A 192 -10.42 -7.04 19.75
C ALA A 192 -10.17 -6.27 18.45
N MET A 193 -11.24 -5.78 17.81
CA MET A 193 -11.13 -4.95 16.62
C MET A 193 -10.52 -3.58 16.91
N ALA A 194 -10.91 -2.92 17.99
CA ALA A 194 -10.31 -1.66 18.41
C ALA A 194 -8.81 -1.82 18.66
N LEU A 195 -8.39 -2.84 19.42
CA LEU A 195 -6.98 -3.11 19.67
C LEU A 195 -6.22 -3.45 18.38
N ALA A 196 -6.81 -4.24 17.48
CA ALA A 196 -6.21 -4.53 16.18
C ALA A 196 -6.03 -3.26 15.34
N THR A 197 -7.02 -2.36 15.31
CA THR A 197 -6.87 -1.09 14.58
C THR A 197 -5.78 -0.19 15.17
N VAL A 198 -5.68 -0.10 16.50
CA VAL A 198 -4.61 0.66 17.17
C VAL A 198 -3.24 0.04 16.85
N ALA A 199 -3.12 -1.28 16.93
CA ALA A 199 -1.89 -1.99 16.59
C ALA A 199 -1.51 -1.80 15.11
N SER A 200 -2.48 -1.82 14.20
CA SER A 200 -2.25 -1.55 12.77
C SER A 200 -1.77 -0.13 12.54
N PHE A 201 -2.32 0.84 13.28
CA PHE A 201 -1.92 2.25 13.16
C PHE A 201 -0.49 2.47 13.66
N ILE A 202 -0.12 1.81 14.76
CA ILE A 202 1.26 1.81 15.26
C ILE A 202 2.20 1.15 14.24
N GLY A 203 1.79 0.02 13.65
CA GLY A 203 2.55 -0.65 12.60
C GLY A 203 2.76 0.23 11.35
N LEU A 204 1.76 1.02 10.96
CA LEU A 204 1.83 1.95 9.84
C LEU A 204 2.70 3.20 10.10
N MET A 205 3.05 3.49 11.35
CA MET A 205 3.85 4.66 11.72
C MET A 205 5.37 4.44 11.58
N ALA A 206 5.80 3.22 11.32
CA ALA A 206 7.21 2.84 11.13
C ALA A 206 7.63 2.82 9.66
#